data_AF-A0A919T0D6-F1
#
_entry.id   AF-A0A919T0D6-F1
#
_cell.length_a   1.000
_cell.length_b   1.000
_cell.length_c   1.000
_cell.angle_alpha   90.00
_cell.angle_beta   90.00
_cell.angle_gamma   90.00
#
_symmetry.space_group_name_H-M   'P 1'
#
loop_
_entity.id
_entity.type
_entity.pdbx_description
1 polymer ?
#
loop_
_entity_poly.entity_id
_entity_poly.type
_entity_poly.pdbx_seq_one_letter_code
_entity_poly.pdbx_strand_id
1 'polypeptide(L)'
;MWSLWIALLILVHLALAFLAVKVVKQYEQGVLFRLGKVIAVRKAGLTVIIPFVDVLNRVSLRIGTMPMVDKRAEPRAYVRRTGEDLPEIRDRTWTRTP
;
A
#
# COMPACT_ATOMS: atom_id res chain seq x y z
N MET A 1 6.73 -40.20 31.27
CA MET A 1 6.71 -40.05 29.79
C MET A 1 5.55 -39.19 29.29
N TRP A 2 4.31 -39.38 29.76
CA TRP A 2 3.17 -38.56 29.31
C TRP A 2 3.24 -37.09 29.74
N SER A 3 3.87 -36.81 30.88
CA SER A 3 4.10 -35.46 31.39
C SER A 3 4.87 -34.55 30.41
N LEU A 4 5.78 -35.10 29.61
CA LEU A 4 6.51 -34.34 28.59
C LEU A 4 5.58 -33.89 27.45
N TRP A 5 4.66 -34.76 27.02
CA TRP A 5 3.65 -34.42 26.02
C TRP A 5 2.64 -33.40 26.54
N ILE A 6 2.23 -33.51 27.80
CA ILE A 6 1.35 -32.53 28.45
C ILE A 6 2.06 -31.17 28.56
N ALA A 7 3.32 -31.15 28.99
CA ALA A 7 4.12 -29.93 29.06
C ALA A 7 4.29 -29.28 27.68
N LEU A 8 4.55 -30.09 26.64
CA LEU A 8 4.66 -29.61 25.27
C LEU A 8 3.34 -29.01 24.76
N LEU A 9 2.22 -29.67 25.00
CA LEU A 9 0.89 -29.17 24.63
C LEU A 9 0.56 -27.83 25.28
N ILE A 10 0.87 -27.69 26.58
CA ILE A 10 0.67 -26.47 27.34
C ILE A 10 1.54 -25.34 26.76
N LEU A 11 2.82 -25.63 26.49
CA LEU A 11 3.74 -24.65 25.93
C LEU A 11 3.26 -24.14 24.57
N VAL A 12 2.80 -25.04 23.70
CA VAL A 12 2.26 -24.69 22.38
C VAL A 12 1.01 -23.83 22.51
N HIS A 13 0.06 -24.22 23.36
CA HIS A 13 -1.17 -23.43 23.57
C HIS A 13 -0.86 -22.04 24.12
N LEU A 14 0.08 -21.94 25.06
CA LEU A 14 0.49 -20.67 25.63
C LEU A 14 1.12 -19.77 24.56
N ALA A 15 2.01 -20.32 23.73
CA ALA A 15 2.62 -19.58 22.63
C ALA A 15 1.55 -19.06 21.65
N LEU A 16 0.57 -19.89 21.25
CA LEU A 16 -0.52 -19.48 20.39
C LEU A 16 -1.39 -18.37 21.03
N ALA A 17 -1.69 -18.50 22.33
CA ALA A 17 -2.47 -17.50 23.05
C ALA A 17 -1.77 -16.13 23.08
N PHE A 18 -0.44 -16.09 23.25
CA PHE A 18 0.32 -14.83 23.19
C PHE A 18 0.32 -14.22 21.79
N LEU A 19 0.41 -15.01 20.73
CA LEU A 19 0.37 -14.50 19.35
C LEU A 19 -1.03 -13.99 18.96
N ALA A 20 -2.07 -14.54 19.55
CA ALA A 20 -3.47 -14.19 19.30
C ALA A 20 -3.81 -12.77 19.77
N VAL A 21 -3.12 -12.26 20.78
CA VAL A 21 -3.42 -10.94 21.36
C VAL A 21 -2.73 -9.83 20.57
N LYS A 22 -3.52 -8.95 19.97
CA LYS A 22 -3.03 -7.76 19.23
C LYS A 22 -3.65 -6.49 19.81
N VAL A 23 -2.85 -5.42 19.85
CA VAL A 23 -3.29 -4.10 20.32
C VAL A 23 -3.55 -3.20 19.11
N VAL A 24 -4.76 -2.65 19.02
CA VAL A 24 -5.16 -1.63 18.05
C VAL A 24 -5.24 -0.28 18.74
N LYS A 25 -4.60 0.75 18.17
CA LYS A 25 -4.56 2.08 18.77
C LYS A 25 -5.91 2.80 18.64
N GLN A 26 -6.19 3.77 19.50
CA GLN A 26 -7.46 4.52 19.52
C GLN A 26 -7.78 5.29 18.24
N TYR A 27 -6.76 5.74 17.52
CA TYR A 27 -6.91 6.44 16.24
C TYR A 27 -6.84 5.51 15.02
N GLU A 28 -6.77 4.19 15.25
CA GLU A 28 -6.76 3.15 14.23
C GLU A 28 -8.00 2.28 14.41
N GLN A 29 -8.55 1.78 13.31
CA GLN A 29 -9.61 0.79 13.30
C GLN A 29 -9.06 -0.51 12.72
N GLY A 30 -9.23 -1.61 13.44
CA GLY A 30 -8.77 -2.92 13.02
C GLY A 30 -9.82 -3.60 12.15
N VAL A 31 -9.51 -3.92 10.90
CA VAL A 31 -10.38 -4.73 10.03
C VAL A 31 -9.80 -6.13 9.99
N LEU A 32 -10.61 -7.10 10.43
CA LEU A 32 -10.22 -8.50 10.49
C LEU A 32 -10.61 -9.19 9.17
N PHE A 33 -9.59 -9.61 8.44
CA PHE A 33 -9.73 -10.42 7.24
C PHE A 33 -9.46 -11.87 7.55
N ARG A 34 -10.31 -12.77 7.06
CA ARG A 34 -10.12 -14.21 7.11
C ARG A 34 -10.31 -14.75 5.70
N LEU A 35 -9.26 -15.40 5.16
CA LEU A 35 -9.32 -16.07 3.85
C LEU A 35 -9.88 -15.16 2.73
N GLY A 36 -9.49 -13.88 2.74
CA GLY A 36 -9.92 -12.90 1.73
C GLY A 36 -11.29 -12.24 1.98
N LYS A 37 -11.99 -12.56 3.08
CA LYS A 37 -13.28 -11.94 3.44
C LYS A 37 -13.14 -11.11 4.72
N VAL A 38 -13.86 -9.98 4.78
CA VAL A 38 -14.01 -9.19 6.01
C VAL A 38 -15.02 -9.91 6.90
N ILE A 39 -14.60 -10.29 8.10
CA ILE A 39 -15.50 -10.89 9.09
C ILE A 39 -16.05 -9.84 10.02
N ALA A 40 -15.16 -8.97 10.51
CA ALA A 40 -15.51 -8.02 11.55
C ALA A 40 -14.60 -6.80 11.50
N VAL A 41 -15.19 -5.67 11.87
CA VAL A 41 -14.46 -4.47 12.24
C VAL A 41 -14.32 -4.47 13.76
N ARG A 42 -13.08 -4.39 14.23
CA ARG A 42 -12.71 -4.37 15.65
C ARG A 42 -12.39 -2.93 16.05
N LYS A 43 -12.99 -2.50 17.15
CA LYS A 43 -12.72 -1.20 17.77
C LYS A 43 -11.31 -1.17 18.34
N ALA A 44 -10.81 0.04 18.57
CA ALA A 44 -9.54 0.23 19.24
C ALA A 44 -9.50 -0.40 20.64
N GLY A 45 -8.36 -0.96 21.00
CA GLY A 45 -8.16 -1.71 22.23
C GLY A 45 -7.50 -3.06 22.00
N LEU A 46 -7.60 -3.92 23.02
CA LEU A 46 -7.10 -5.28 22.97
C LEU A 46 -8.03 -6.14 22.11
N THR A 47 -7.52 -6.69 21.02
CA THR A 47 -8.26 -7.57 20.12
C THR A 47 -7.60 -8.92 20.06
N VAL A 48 -8.39 -9.98 20.23
CA VAL A 48 -7.94 -11.37 20.04
C VAL A 48 -8.23 -11.77 18.60
N ILE A 49 -7.21 -12.29 17.92
CA ILE A 49 -7.27 -12.83 16.56
C ILE A 49 -6.84 -14.29 16.57
N ILE A 50 -7.31 -15.09 15.61
CA ILE A 50 -6.80 -16.45 15.45
C ILE A 50 -5.46 -16.34 14.71
N PRO A 51 -4.32 -16.65 15.36
CA PRO A 51 -3.03 -16.62 14.68
C PRO A 51 -3.06 -17.59 13.49
N PHE A 52 -2.32 -17.28 12.42
CA PHE A 52 -2.24 -18.01 11.13
C PHE A 52 -3.41 -17.82 10.16
N VAL A 53 -4.66 -17.73 10.62
CA VAL A 53 -5.82 -17.63 9.72
C VAL A 53 -6.29 -16.18 9.53
N ASP A 54 -6.20 -15.39 10.61
CA ASP A 54 -6.71 -14.02 10.62
C ASP A 54 -5.61 -13.00 10.33
N VAL A 55 -5.92 -12.04 9.46
CA VAL A 55 -5.07 -10.88 9.16
C VAL A 55 -5.77 -9.62 9.67
N LEU A 56 -5.12 -8.93 10.60
CA LEU A 56 -5.62 -7.69 11.17
C LEU A 56 -4.99 -6.48 10.47
N ASN A 57 -5.76 -5.84 9.57
CA ASN A 57 -5.34 -4.61 8.92
C ASN A 57 -5.77 -3.40 9.74
N ARG A 58 -4.83 -2.50 10.03
CA ARG A 58 -5.07 -1.29 10.83
C ARG A 58 -5.26 -0.10 9.88
N VAL A 59 -6.43 0.51 9.93
CA VAL A 59 -6.78 1.68 9.11
C VAL A 59 -6.82 2.91 10.00
N SER A 60 -6.08 3.95 9.64
CA SER A 60 -6.12 5.22 10.37
C SER A 60 -7.47 5.89 10.19
N LEU A 61 -8.08 6.33 11.30
CA LEU A 61 -9.29 7.16 11.29
C LEU A 61 -8.97 8.66 11.12
N ARG A 62 -7.68 9.02 11.11
CA ARG A 62 -7.24 10.40 10.93
C ARG A 62 -7.49 10.85 9.50
N ILE A 63 -7.90 12.11 9.35
CA ILE A 63 -8.07 12.74 8.05
C ILE A 63 -6.69 12.93 7.44
N GLY A 64 -6.45 12.28 6.29
CA GLY A 64 -5.26 12.47 5.48
C GLY A 64 -5.51 13.51 4.39
N THR A 65 -4.58 14.41 4.17
CA THR A 65 -4.64 15.32 3.02
C THR A 65 -4.14 14.57 1.79
N MET A 66 -5.00 14.40 0.80
CA MET A 66 -4.60 13.84 -0.48
C MET A 66 -4.03 14.97 -1.34
N PRO A 67 -2.76 14.88 -1.81
CA PRO A 67 -2.23 15.88 -2.71
C PRO A 67 -2.96 15.79 -4.06
N MET A 68 -3.61 16.90 -4.45
CA MET A 68 -4.22 17.02 -5.77
C MET A 68 -3.14 17.46 -6.75
N VAL A 69 -2.85 16.62 -7.75
CA VAL A 69 -1.98 17.00 -8.86
C VAL A 69 -2.83 17.77 -9.86
N ASP A 70 -2.61 19.07 -9.97
CA ASP A 70 -3.25 19.89 -11.01
C ASP A 70 -2.69 19.51 -12.38
N LYS A 71 -3.47 18.73 -13.15
CA LYS A 71 -3.12 18.35 -14.52
C LYS A 71 -3.07 19.55 -15.47
N ARG A 72 -3.64 20.69 -15.10
CA ARG A 72 -3.65 21.93 -15.88
C ARG A 72 -2.39 22.78 -15.65
N ALA A 73 -1.68 22.53 -14.56
CA ALA A 73 -0.37 23.11 -14.28
C ALA A 73 0.76 22.43 -15.07
N GLU A 74 0.46 21.49 -15.98
CA GLU A 74 1.42 21.08 -17.01
C GLU A 74 2.00 22.34 -17.67
N PRO A 75 3.32 22.58 -17.53
CA PRO A 75 3.93 23.75 -18.13
C PRO A 75 3.76 23.62 -19.64
N ARG A 76 2.86 24.42 -20.23
CA ARG A 76 2.74 24.60 -21.69
C ARG A 76 4.00 25.17 -22.35
N ALA A 77 5.11 25.22 -21.63
CA ALA A 77 6.41 25.67 -22.09
C ALA A 77 7.11 24.69 -23.04
N TYR A 78 6.63 23.45 -23.20
CA TYR A 78 7.23 22.51 -24.15
C TYR A 78 6.68 22.63 -25.60
N VAL A 79 5.61 23.42 -25.82
CA VAL A 79 4.98 23.60 -27.14
C VAL A 79 5.12 25.05 -27.63
N ARG A 80 6.30 25.63 -27.42
CA ARG A 80 6.69 26.90 -28.07
C ARG A 80 8.12 26.83 -28.59
N ARG A 81 8.48 25.70 -29.18
CA ARG A 81 9.57 25.63 -30.15
C ARG A 81 8.94 25.42 -31.51
N THR A 82 8.38 26.51 -32.04
CA THR A 82 8.06 26.66 -33.46
C THR A 82 9.29 26.20 -34.25
N GLY A 83 9.12 25.60 -35.42
CA GLY A 83 10.19 25.01 -36.24
C GLY A 83 11.25 25.99 -36.77
N GLU A 84 11.56 27.04 -36.03
CA GLU A 84 12.55 28.09 -36.29
C GLU A 84 13.93 27.75 -35.68
N ASP A 85 13.98 26.80 -34.74
CA ASP A 85 15.21 26.30 -34.12
C ASP A 85 15.79 25.07 -34.83
N LEU A 86 15.09 24.54 -35.85
CA LEU A 86 15.70 23.52 -36.70
C LEU A 86 16.81 24.23 -37.47
N PRO A 87 18.07 23.74 -37.45
CA PRO A 87 19.06 24.26 -38.37
C PRO A 87 18.50 24.10 -39.77
N GLU A 88 18.18 25.23 -40.40
CA GLU A 88 17.77 25.29 -41.79
C GLU A 88 18.89 24.61 -42.58
N ILE A 89 18.68 23.37 -43.00
CA ILE A 89 19.62 22.64 -43.86
C ILE A 89 19.53 23.32 -45.23
N ARG A 90 20.28 24.40 -45.33
CA ARG A 90 20.25 25.37 -46.43
C ARG A 90 21.45 25.19 -47.35
N ASP A 91 21.74 23.96 -47.72
CA ASP A 91 22.77 23.63 -48.71
C ASP A 91 22.66 22.19 -49.23
N ARG A 92 21.52 21.82 -49.84
CA ARG A 92 21.54 20.67 -50.77
C ARG A 92 21.23 21.11 -52.19
N THR A 93 22.30 21.57 -52.84
CA THR A 93 22.49 21.58 -54.28
C THR A 93 22.26 20.18 -54.87
N TRP A 94 21.14 19.97 -55.56
CA TRP A 94 21.02 18.98 -56.64
C TRP A 94 20.16 19.63 -57.73
N THR A 95 20.80 20.47 -58.55
CA THR A 95 21.22 20.15 -59.93
C THR A 95 20.05 19.91 -60.88
N ARG A 96 19.87 20.90 -61.77
CA ARG A 96 19.49 20.79 -63.19
C ARG A 96 19.16 19.37 -63.65
N THR A 97 17.98 19.19 -64.25
CA THR A 97 17.78 18.78 -65.67
C THR A 97 16.31 18.47 -65.93
N PRO A 98 15.87 18.49 -67.20
CA PRO A 98 15.94 19.57 -68.19
C PRO A 98 14.59 20.29 -68.36
#